data_AF-A0A7C1MN03-F1
#
_entry.id   AF-A0A7C1MN03-F1
#
_cell.length_a   1.000
_cell.length_b   1.000
_cell.length_c   1.000
_cell.angle_alpha   90.00
_cell.angle_beta   90.00
_cell.angle_gamma   90.00
#
_symmetry.space_group_name_H-M   'P 1'
#
loop_
_entity.id
_entity.type
_entity.pdbx_description
1 polymer ?
#
loop_
_entity_poly.entity_id
_entity_poly.type
_entity_poly.pdbx_seq_one_letter_code
_entity_poly.pdbx_strand_id
1 'polypeptide(L)' 'YSHNDVPWQTTEDGEIIEYESVFYRTSPYSVRNYSEEGL' A
#
# COMPACT_ATOMS: atom_id res chain seq x y z
N TYR A 1 6.69 11.28 0.91
CA TYR A 1 6.75 10.02 1.67
C TYR A 1 5.93 9.02 0.88
N SER A 2 6.57 8.03 0.24
CA SER A 2 5.84 6.94 -0.41
C SER A 2 5.09 6.19 0.69
N HIS A 3 3.83 5.81 0.48
CA HIS A 3 2.95 5.18 1.46
C HIS A 3 3.42 3.75 1.84
N ASN A 4 4.71 3.44 1.68
CA ASN A 4 5.29 2.11 1.69
C ASN A 4 4.45 1.13 0.86
N ASP A 5 4.07 1.58 -0.34
CA ASP A 5 3.30 0.79 -1.29
C ASP A 5 4.14 -0.37 -1.78
N VAL A 6 3.65 -1.59 -1.56
CA VAL A 6 4.34 -2.83 -1.92
C VAL A 6 4.85 -2.82 -3.37
N PRO A 7 4.04 -2.42 -4.38
CA PRO A 7 4.54 -2.32 -5.76
C PRO A 7 5.80 -1.49 -5.94
N TRP A 8 5.88 -0.34 -5.27
CA TRP A 8 7.01 0.59 -5.36
C TRP A 8 8.22 0.17 -4.51
N GLN A 9 8.03 -0.76 -3.58
CA GLN A 9 9.12 -1.32 -2.77
C GLN A 9 9.76 -2.54 -3.43
N THR A 10 9.01 -3.26 -4.27
CA THR A 10 9.45 -4.52 -4.85
C THR A 10 9.86 -4.43 -6.32
N THR A 11 9.59 -3.30 -6.97
CA THR A 11 9.91 -3.08 -8.39
C THR A 11 10.99 -2.01 -8.53
N GLU A 12 11.98 -2.27 -9.39
CA GLU A 12 13.05 -1.33 -9.70
C GLU A 12 12.53 -0.15 -10.54
N ASP A 13 13.24 0.98 -10.49
CA ASP A 13 12.85 2.18 -11.24
C ASP A 13 12.84 1.91 -12.75
N GLY A 14 11.68 2.12 -13.38
CA GLY A 14 11.48 1.92 -14.81
C GLY A 14 11.05 0.50 -15.21
N GLU A 15 11.01 -0.44 -14.26
CA GLU A 15 10.55 -1.81 -14.52
C GLU A 15 9.03 -1.94 -14.43
N ILE A 16 8.51 -3.02 -15.01
CA ILE A 16 7.08 -3.32 -14.99
C ILE A 16 6.68 -3.81 -13.59
N ILE A 17 5.64 -3.17 -13.04
CA ILE A 17 5.01 -3.59 -11.79
C ILE A 17 4.09 -4.78 -12.07
N GLU A 18 4.26 -5.86 -11.30
CA GLU A 18 3.37 -7.01 -11.32
C GLU A 18 1.97 -6.62 -10.83
N TYR A 19 0.94 -6.93 -11.62
CA TYR A 19 -0.43 -6.50 -11.33
C TYR A 19 -0.94 -6.97 -9.97
N GLU A 20 -0.57 -8.19 -9.55
CA GLU A 20 -1.01 -8.74 -8.27
C GLU A 20 -0.42 -8.01 -7.05
N SER A 21 0.74 -7.35 -7.21
CA SER A 21 1.42 -6.67 -6.11
C SER A 21 0.60 -5.53 -5.50
N VAL A 22 -0.33 -4.93 -6.27
CA VAL A 22 -1.16 -3.79 -5.84
C VAL A 22 -2.19 -4.17 -4.77
N PHE A 23 -2.46 -5.46 -4.60
CA PHE A 23 -3.42 -5.96 -3.60
C PHE A 23 -2.78 -6.17 -2.22
N TYR A 24 -1.45 -6.18 -2.15
CA TYR A 24 -0.72 -6.36 -0.90
C TYR A 24 -0.37 -5.01 -0.27
N ARG A 25 -0.61 -4.89 1.04
CA ARG A 25 -0.32 -3.69 1.82
C ARG A 25 0.41 -4.06 3.09
N THR A 26 1.27 -3.17 3.58
CA THR A 26 1.93 -3.39 4.87
C THR A 26 0.94 -3.18 6.02
N SER A 27 1.17 -3.84 7.15
CA SER A 27 0.27 -3.85 8.31
C SER A 27 -0.22 -2.45 8.73
N PRO A 28 0.61 -1.39 8.76
CA PRO A 28 0.16 -0.03 9.11
C PRO A 28 -0.92 0.53 8.19
N TYR A 29 -0.97 0.11 6.92
CA TYR A 29 -1.90 0.60 5.90
C TYR A 29 -2.97 -0.42 5.51
N SER A 30 -3.03 -1.53 6.23
CA SER A 30 -4.08 -2.54 6.10
C SER A 30 -5.28 -2.26 7.03
N VAL A 31 -5.13 -1.34 8.00
CA VAL A 31 -6.16 -1.07 9.01
C VAL A 31 -7.17 -0.06 8.48
N ARG A 32 -8.46 -0.43 8.48
CA ARG A 32 -9.55 0.53 8.33
C ARG A 32 -9.84 1.12 9.70
N ASN A 33 -9.47 2.38 9.89
CA ASN A 33 -9.78 3.08 11.12
C ASN A 33 -11.18 3.71 10.98
N TYR A 34 -12.13 3.27 11.80
CA TYR A 34 -13.48 3.84 11.87
C TYR A 34 -13.62 4.87 13.00
N SER A 35 -12.52 5.31 13.61
CA SER A 35 -12.52 6.14 14.82
C SER A 35 -12.77 7.64 14.59
N GLU A 36 -13.58 8.01 13.59
CA GLU A 36 -13.98 9.43 13.42
C GLU A 36 -15.31 9.62 12.66
N GLU A 37 -16.31 8.75 12.87
CA GLU A 37 -17.71 9.05 12.52
C GLU A 37 -18.61 8.51 13.64
N GLY A 38 -18.63 9.23 14.76
CA GLY A 38 -19.39 8.86 15.95
C GLY A 38 -19.60 10.03 16.94
N LEU A 39 -19.60 11.27 16.45
CA LEU A 39 -20.05 12.47 17.16
C LEU A 39 -20.94 13.32 16.26
#